data_AF-A0AAV3F6M0-F1
#
_entry.id   AF-A0AAV3F6M0-F1
#
_cell.length_a   1.000
_cell.length_b   1.000
_cell.length_c   1.000
_cell.angle_alpha   90.00
_cell.angle_beta   90.00
_cell.angle_gamma   90.00
#
_symmetry.space_group_name_H-M   'P 1'
#
loop_
_entity.id
_entity.type
_entity.pdbx_description
1 polymer ?
#
loop_
_entity_poly.entity_id
_entity_poly.type
_entity_poly.pdbx_seq_one_letter_code
_entity_poly.pdbx_strand_id
1 'polypeptide(L)'
;MKYFKYKPINKYTIDSLVFNYYWAASAESMNDVFEGDSVLDNIEKEISHIKDGPKKDNFILENKKLILSTKKTLGLFCLTQDSKNILMWSHYGDSFRGICIEYNDNILAKLKDHKSQKYTVNYKNKIPNISFHKLYSDNSSDYRRLKQTLIGTKAKCWSYEKEIRLIHDGVNAFDYIPEAIEAIYFGYKFPKEESLKIIRALKDQNVKYYKMAKGNYLIKYEELPDIPSFTHYLWESDKFGEFEYNFELENFQKMVAGGKGRLTVFTKEIISEDLANDFYNSMSNGFFKDLAIKEVFFKLENNPINDSMPAYYCFKNNTKPVFTDNRSLY
;
A
#
# COMPACT_ATOMS: atom_id res chain seq x y z
N MET A 1 15.39 -4.87 12.59
CA MET A 1 14.19 -4.96 13.47
C MET A 1 13.02 -5.39 12.61
N LYS A 2 11.99 -6.04 13.18
CA LYS A 2 10.83 -6.52 12.42
C LYS A 2 9.62 -5.67 12.74
N TYR A 3 8.82 -5.37 11.73
CA TYR A 3 7.53 -4.70 11.87
C TYR A 3 6.44 -5.48 11.20
N PHE A 4 5.21 -5.23 11.63
CA PHE A 4 4.07 -6.02 11.22
C PHE A 4 2.95 -5.13 10.71
N LYS A 5 2.17 -5.65 9.75
CA LYS A 5 0.92 -5.05 9.30
C LYS A 5 -0.18 -6.09 9.31
N TYR A 6 -1.17 -5.86 10.15
CA TYR A 6 -2.43 -6.61 10.12
C TYR A 6 -3.30 -6.12 8.97
N LYS A 7 -3.85 -7.05 8.19
CA LYS A 7 -4.77 -6.73 7.09
C LYS A 7 -5.90 -7.74 6.97
N PRO A 8 -7.13 -7.31 6.63
CA PRO A 8 -8.11 -8.19 6.02
C PRO A 8 -7.59 -8.70 4.66
N ILE A 9 -8.09 -9.85 4.22
CA ILE A 9 -7.86 -10.30 2.83
C ILE A 9 -8.99 -9.80 1.94
N ASN A 10 -8.60 -9.00 0.96
CA ASN A 10 -9.45 -8.51 -0.12
C ASN A 10 -8.58 -8.31 -1.38
N LYS A 11 -9.19 -7.89 -2.49
CA LYS A 11 -8.48 -7.68 -3.76
C LYS A 11 -7.26 -6.77 -3.64
N TYR A 12 -7.32 -5.72 -2.80
CA TYR A 12 -6.25 -4.74 -2.64
C TYR A 12 -5.09 -5.30 -1.81
N THR A 13 -5.37 -6.08 -0.77
CA THR A 13 -4.29 -6.74 -0.01
C THR A 13 -3.50 -7.69 -0.90
N ILE A 14 -4.20 -8.51 -1.70
CA ILE A 14 -3.55 -9.43 -2.64
C ILE A 14 -2.74 -8.66 -3.68
N ASP A 15 -3.33 -7.63 -4.29
CA ASP A 15 -2.68 -6.76 -5.26
C ASP A 15 -1.39 -6.16 -4.69
N SER A 16 -1.43 -5.61 -3.48
CA SER A 16 -0.27 -5.00 -2.80
C SER A 16 0.89 -5.98 -2.50
N LEU A 17 0.58 -7.25 -2.25
CA LEU A 17 1.59 -8.29 -2.03
C LEU A 17 2.21 -8.75 -3.36
N VAL A 18 1.35 -8.93 -4.36
CA VAL A 18 1.75 -9.43 -5.68
C VAL A 18 2.58 -8.39 -6.43
N PHE A 19 2.20 -7.11 -6.36
CA PHE A 19 2.87 -5.99 -7.04
C PHE A 19 3.89 -5.24 -6.14
N ASN A 20 4.18 -5.76 -4.95
CA ASN A 20 5.22 -5.22 -4.06
C ASN A 20 5.07 -3.73 -3.72
N TYR A 21 3.86 -3.28 -3.36
CA TYR A 21 3.63 -1.91 -2.90
C TYR A 21 2.81 -1.86 -1.62
N TYR A 22 2.87 -0.77 -0.88
CA TYR A 22 1.92 -0.48 0.19
C TYR A 22 1.23 0.86 -0.04
N TRP A 23 -0.02 0.95 0.45
CA TRP A 23 -0.77 2.20 0.41
C TRP A 23 -0.50 3.02 1.67
N ALA A 24 -0.01 4.25 1.49
CA ALA A 24 0.10 5.22 2.57
C ALA A 24 -1.17 6.09 2.58
N ALA A 25 -2.00 5.92 3.61
CA ALA A 25 -3.34 6.49 3.70
C ALA A 25 -3.32 7.89 4.33
N SER A 26 -4.31 8.73 4.02
CA SER A 26 -4.44 10.05 4.66
C SER A 26 -4.71 9.92 6.16
N ALA A 27 -4.30 10.91 6.95
CA ALA A 27 -4.59 10.93 8.38
C ALA A 27 -6.12 10.99 8.67
N GLU A 28 -6.91 11.54 7.75
CA GLU A 28 -8.39 11.57 7.88
C GLU A 28 -9.03 10.18 7.85
N SER A 29 -8.37 9.19 7.25
CA SER A 29 -8.86 7.81 7.15
C SER A 29 -8.44 6.91 8.32
N MET A 30 -7.73 7.47 9.30
CA MET A 30 -7.25 6.72 10.46
C MET A 30 -8.39 6.39 11.43
N ASN A 31 -8.20 5.35 12.23
CA ASN A 31 -9.26 4.77 13.06
C ASN A 31 -9.50 5.51 14.39
N ASP A 32 -8.55 6.34 14.84
CA ASP A 32 -8.71 7.14 16.06
C ASP A 32 -9.28 8.51 15.70
N VAL A 33 -10.56 8.72 16.02
CA VAL A 33 -11.28 9.96 15.76
C VAL A 33 -10.73 11.16 16.55
N PHE A 34 -9.92 10.93 17.60
CA PHE A 34 -9.28 12.00 18.35
C PHE A 34 -7.93 12.42 17.75
N GLU A 35 -7.44 11.67 16.75
CA GLU A 35 -6.18 11.90 16.10
C GLU A 35 -6.24 13.16 15.21
N GLY A 36 -5.36 14.12 15.47
CA GLY A 36 -5.31 15.40 14.77
C GLY A 36 -6.44 16.39 15.11
N ASP A 37 -7.64 15.94 15.46
CA ASP A 37 -8.78 16.82 15.79
C ASP A 37 -8.62 17.50 17.14
N SER A 38 -8.07 16.77 18.10
CA SER A 38 -7.70 17.29 19.42
C SER A 38 -6.74 18.48 19.37
N VAL A 39 -5.98 18.62 18.27
CA VAL A 39 -5.05 19.73 18.07
C VAL A 39 -5.77 21.02 17.67
N LEU A 40 -6.94 20.93 17.01
CA LEU A 40 -7.79 22.09 16.69
C LEU A 40 -8.35 22.72 17.97
N ASP A 41 -8.76 21.90 18.95
CA ASP A 41 -9.27 22.38 20.24
C ASP A 41 -8.23 23.21 21.02
N ASN A 42 -6.94 22.93 20.82
CA ASN A 42 -5.88 23.71 21.46
C ASN A 42 -5.70 25.09 20.83
N ILE A 43 -5.90 25.25 19.51
CA ILE A 43 -5.87 26.56 18.86
C ILE A 43 -6.90 27.48 19.52
N GLU A 44 -8.12 26.98 19.71
CA GLU A 44 -9.23 27.75 20.27
C GLU A 44 -8.96 28.16 21.72
N LYS A 45 -8.28 27.30 22.49
CA LYS A 45 -7.83 27.61 23.85
C LYS A 45 -6.72 28.66 23.89
N GLU A 46 -5.68 28.54 23.06
CA GLU A 46 -4.53 29.48 23.08
C GLU A 46 -4.95 30.91 22.76
N ILE A 47 -5.87 31.08 21.83
CA ILE A 47 -6.31 32.40 21.36
C ILE A 47 -7.47 32.98 22.17
N SER A 48 -8.01 32.22 23.13
CA SER A 48 -9.12 32.69 23.99
C SER A 48 -8.77 33.99 24.75
N HIS A 49 -7.47 34.24 24.97
CA HIS A 49 -6.94 35.44 25.62
C HIS A 49 -6.61 36.59 24.65
N ILE A 50 -6.70 36.37 23.33
CA ILE A 50 -6.49 37.41 22.31
C ILE A 50 -7.80 38.16 22.10
N LYS A 51 -7.76 39.51 22.10
CA LYS A 51 -8.92 40.35 21.80
C LYS A 51 -9.47 40.05 20.41
N ASP A 52 -10.79 40.01 20.29
CA ASP A 52 -11.46 39.77 19.02
C ASP A 52 -11.11 40.86 17.99
N GLY A 53 -10.91 40.42 16.76
CA GLY A 53 -10.52 41.29 15.66
C GLY A 53 -9.88 40.52 14.50
N PRO A 54 -9.71 41.16 13.33
CA PRO A 54 -9.34 40.51 12.08
C PRO A 54 -8.01 39.74 12.14
N LYS A 55 -7.08 40.13 13.03
CA LYS A 55 -5.82 39.40 13.25
C LYS A 55 -6.03 38.03 13.89
N LYS A 56 -6.96 37.93 14.86
CA LYS A 56 -7.31 36.68 15.53
C LYS A 56 -8.01 35.73 14.57
N ASP A 57 -8.97 36.25 13.80
CA ASP A 57 -9.73 35.46 12.83
C ASP A 57 -8.83 34.90 11.72
N ASN A 58 -7.92 35.72 11.19
CA ASN A 58 -7.00 35.26 10.16
C ASN A 58 -6.02 34.20 10.68
N PHE A 59 -5.51 34.36 11.90
CA PHE A 59 -4.66 33.37 12.55
C PHE A 59 -5.36 32.01 12.72
N ILE A 60 -6.62 32.01 13.16
CA ILE A 60 -7.44 30.78 13.27
C ILE A 60 -7.56 30.13 11.90
N LEU A 61 -7.96 30.91 10.90
CA LEU A 61 -8.25 30.41 9.57
C LEU A 61 -7.02 29.77 8.92
N GLU A 62 -5.85 30.41 9.03
CA GLU A 62 -4.59 29.92 8.47
C GLU A 62 -4.12 28.63 9.16
N ASN A 63 -4.15 28.56 10.49
CA ASN A 63 -3.75 27.36 11.22
C ASN A 63 -4.73 26.19 11.01
N LYS A 64 -6.05 26.46 10.99
CA LYS A 64 -7.05 25.43 10.66
C LYS A 64 -6.82 24.88 9.24
N LYS A 65 -6.56 25.75 8.25
CA LYS A 65 -6.22 25.34 6.89
C LYS A 65 -4.95 24.47 6.84
N LEU A 66 -3.90 24.85 7.59
CA LEU A 66 -2.65 24.08 7.66
C LEU A 66 -2.84 22.69 8.25
N ILE A 67 -3.62 22.56 9.33
CA ILE A 67 -3.90 21.25 9.95
C ILE A 67 -4.70 20.38 8.99
N LEU A 68 -5.78 20.92 8.43
CA LEU A 68 -6.63 20.18 7.50
C LEU A 68 -5.87 19.76 6.25
N SER A 69 -5.03 20.64 5.69
CA SER A 69 -4.19 20.29 4.55
C SER A 69 -3.20 19.19 4.92
N THR A 70 -2.56 19.29 6.09
CA THR A 70 -1.62 18.26 6.57
C THR A 70 -2.29 16.90 6.76
N LYS A 71 -3.51 16.85 7.30
CA LYS A 71 -4.27 15.59 7.46
C LYS A 71 -4.63 14.95 6.11
N LYS A 72 -4.86 15.77 5.08
CA LYS A 72 -5.23 15.32 3.73
C LYS A 72 -4.04 14.90 2.87
N THR A 73 -2.91 15.59 3.00
CA THR A 73 -1.79 15.43 2.06
C THR A 73 -0.70 14.48 2.54
N LEU A 74 -0.58 14.21 3.85
CA LEU A 74 0.40 13.26 4.34
C LEU A 74 -0.09 11.82 4.19
N GLY A 75 0.73 10.98 3.57
CA GLY A 75 0.52 9.54 3.49
C GLY A 75 1.11 8.84 4.70
N LEU A 76 0.32 8.04 5.39
CA LEU A 76 0.70 7.27 6.57
C LEU A 76 0.61 5.78 6.27
N PHE A 77 1.73 5.09 6.42
CA PHE A 77 1.75 3.63 6.49
C PHE A 77 2.05 3.18 7.91
N CYS A 78 1.00 2.75 8.62
CA CYS A 78 1.06 2.38 10.02
C CYS A 78 1.39 0.91 10.22
N LEU A 79 2.42 0.63 11.00
CA LEU A 79 2.97 -0.68 11.34
C LEU A 79 2.91 -0.89 12.86
N THR A 80 3.18 -2.11 13.31
CA THR A 80 3.30 -2.46 14.74
C THR A 80 4.56 -3.28 14.98
N GLN A 81 5.03 -3.25 16.22
CA GLN A 81 6.14 -4.10 16.69
C GLN A 81 5.69 -5.47 17.20
N ASP A 82 4.38 -5.76 17.21
CA ASP A 82 3.84 -6.94 17.87
C ASP A 82 2.87 -7.70 16.97
N SER A 83 3.30 -8.86 16.48
CA SER A 83 2.45 -9.77 15.70
C SER A 83 1.52 -10.62 16.56
N LYS A 84 1.73 -10.72 17.88
CA LYS A 84 1.01 -11.65 18.77
C LYS A 84 -0.04 -10.95 19.63
N ASN A 85 -0.39 -9.71 19.31
CA ASN A 85 -1.41 -8.98 20.04
C ASN A 85 -2.83 -9.40 19.64
N ILE A 86 -3.61 -9.90 20.61
CA ILE A 86 -4.98 -10.38 20.42
C ILE A 86 -5.93 -9.26 19.95
N LEU A 87 -5.80 -8.05 20.52
CA LEU A 87 -6.64 -6.91 20.13
C LEU A 87 -6.33 -6.45 18.71
N MET A 88 -5.06 -6.46 18.30
CA MET A 88 -4.67 -6.15 16.92
C MET A 88 -5.28 -7.14 15.92
N TRP A 89 -5.24 -8.45 16.21
CA TRP A 89 -5.90 -9.45 15.39
C TRP A 89 -7.42 -9.29 15.35
N SER A 90 -8.04 -8.92 16.48
CA SER A 90 -9.48 -8.65 16.55
C SER A 90 -9.89 -7.47 15.66
N HIS A 91 -9.19 -6.34 15.77
CA HIS A 91 -9.54 -5.09 15.10
C HIS A 91 -9.06 -5.02 13.64
N TYR A 92 -7.81 -5.39 13.38
CA TYR A 92 -7.16 -5.17 12.08
C TYR A 92 -6.91 -6.47 11.30
N GLY A 93 -6.86 -7.60 12.00
CA GLY A 93 -6.73 -8.94 11.40
C GLY A 93 -8.07 -9.56 11.03
N ASP A 94 -9.09 -8.75 10.74
CA ASP A 94 -10.47 -9.16 10.42
C ASP A 94 -11.02 -10.22 11.41
N SER A 95 -10.97 -9.93 12.72
CA SER A 95 -11.40 -10.88 13.75
C SER A 95 -10.77 -12.27 13.60
N PHE A 96 -9.46 -12.30 13.34
CA PHE A 96 -8.65 -13.51 13.09
C PHE A 96 -8.90 -14.23 11.75
N ARG A 97 -9.62 -13.62 10.79
CA ARG A 97 -9.82 -14.12 9.42
C ARG A 97 -8.89 -13.48 8.39
N GLY A 98 -8.04 -12.54 8.81
CA GLY A 98 -7.07 -11.85 7.94
C GLY A 98 -5.66 -12.43 8.03
N ILE A 99 -4.70 -11.61 7.64
CA ILE A 99 -3.26 -11.91 7.71
C ILE A 99 -2.50 -10.86 8.51
N CYS A 100 -1.28 -11.21 8.91
CA CYS A 100 -0.29 -10.28 9.43
C CYS A 100 0.98 -10.42 8.58
N ILE A 101 1.43 -9.33 7.98
CA ILE A 101 2.61 -9.29 7.09
C ILE A 101 3.78 -8.79 7.93
N GLU A 102 4.92 -9.49 7.87
CA GLU A 102 6.15 -9.12 8.51
C GLU A 102 7.12 -8.48 7.52
N TYR A 103 7.58 -7.30 7.90
CA TYR A 103 8.54 -6.52 7.14
C TYR A 103 9.88 -6.44 7.85
N ASN A 104 10.96 -6.53 7.06
CA ASN A 104 12.29 -6.16 7.48
C ASN A 104 12.43 -4.63 7.44
N ASP A 105 12.59 -3.99 8.60
CA ASP A 105 12.74 -2.53 8.73
C ASP A 105 13.89 -1.97 7.86
N ASN A 106 15.02 -2.69 7.79
CA ASN A 106 16.21 -2.22 7.08
C ASN A 106 16.05 -2.24 5.56
N ILE A 107 15.11 -3.04 5.05
CA ILE A 107 14.82 -3.16 3.62
C ILE A 107 13.61 -2.28 3.28
N LEU A 108 12.57 -2.30 4.12
CA LEU A 108 11.38 -1.48 3.94
C LEU A 108 11.70 0.02 3.93
N ALA A 109 12.68 0.48 4.71
CA ALA A 109 13.12 1.88 4.69
C ALA A 109 14.02 2.25 3.49
N LYS A 110 14.52 1.26 2.74
CA LYS A 110 15.34 1.45 1.54
C LYS A 110 14.45 1.36 0.29
N LEU A 111 13.53 2.30 0.16
CA LEU A 111 12.68 2.38 -1.03
C LEU A 111 13.46 3.06 -2.16
N LYS A 112 13.29 2.56 -3.38
CA LYS A 112 14.09 2.97 -4.55
C LYS A 112 14.04 4.48 -4.82
N ASP A 113 12.93 5.18 -4.52
CA ASP A 113 12.76 6.59 -4.93
C ASP A 113 12.01 7.52 -3.95
N HIS A 114 11.61 7.03 -2.76
CA HIS A 114 10.74 7.81 -1.85
C HIS A 114 11.33 7.94 -0.44
N LYS A 115 11.66 9.18 -0.06
CA LYS A 115 12.08 9.51 1.31
C LYS A 115 10.87 9.44 2.24
N SER A 116 10.78 8.37 3.04
CA SER A 116 9.82 8.29 4.14
C SER A 116 10.46 8.66 5.47
N GLN A 117 9.68 9.23 6.38
CA GLN A 117 10.10 9.48 7.76
C GLN A 117 9.48 8.44 8.67
N LYS A 118 10.33 7.69 9.40
CA LYS A 118 9.87 6.73 10.40
C LYS A 118 9.62 7.42 11.73
N TYR A 119 8.47 7.17 12.34
CA TYR A 119 8.07 7.77 13.60
C TYR A 119 7.42 6.74 14.53
N THR A 120 7.74 6.78 15.82
CA THR A 120 7.09 5.95 16.86
C THR A 120 5.95 6.74 17.49
N VAL A 121 4.74 6.19 17.46
CA VAL A 121 3.56 6.88 18.00
C VAL A 121 3.68 7.07 19.51
N ASN A 122 3.39 8.28 19.96
CA ASN A 122 3.44 8.68 21.36
C ASN A 122 2.04 8.66 21.98
N TYR A 123 1.83 7.75 22.92
CA TYR A 123 0.53 7.54 23.54
C TYR A 123 0.31 8.44 24.76
N LYS A 124 -0.77 9.21 24.78
CA LYS A 124 -1.06 10.18 25.84
C LYS A 124 -2.48 10.03 26.41
N ASN A 125 -2.63 10.32 27.70
CA ASN A 125 -3.93 10.38 28.40
C ASN A 125 -4.63 11.73 28.20
N LYS A 126 -3.89 12.74 27.76
CA LYS A 126 -4.36 14.09 27.52
C LYS A 126 -3.90 14.54 26.15
N ILE A 127 -4.72 15.33 25.51
CA ILE A 127 -4.42 15.99 24.25
C ILE A 127 -3.10 16.78 24.43
N PRO A 128 -2.08 16.58 23.56
CA PRO A 128 -0.82 17.30 23.66
C PRO A 128 -1.05 18.80 23.45
N ASN A 129 -0.49 19.65 24.30
CA ASN A 129 -0.58 21.10 24.08
C ASN A 129 0.41 21.53 22.97
N ILE A 130 -0.07 22.25 21.97
CA ILE A 130 0.73 22.77 20.87
C ILE A 130 0.66 24.29 20.90
N SER A 131 1.83 24.92 20.95
CA SER A 131 1.98 26.37 20.79
C SER A 131 2.03 26.74 19.32
N PHE A 132 0.95 27.31 18.79
CA PHE A 132 0.84 27.71 17.38
C PHE A 132 1.54 29.04 17.07
N HIS A 133 1.85 29.82 18.11
CA HIS A 133 2.52 31.12 18.00
C HIS A 133 3.94 31.05 17.37
N LYS A 134 4.53 29.84 17.26
CA LYS A 134 5.86 29.59 16.69
C LYS A 134 5.84 29.07 15.25
N LEU A 135 4.67 28.80 14.67
CA LEU A 135 4.56 28.23 13.32
C LEU A 135 4.71 29.26 12.19
N TYR A 136 4.74 30.56 12.52
CA TYR A 136 4.95 31.67 11.57
C TYR A 136 6.40 32.06 11.36
N SER A 137 7.34 31.58 12.18
CA SER A 137 8.74 31.69 11.83
C SER A 137 9.07 30.55 10.86
N ASP A 138 9.62 30.85 9.69
CA ASP A 138 10.08 29.94 8.61
C ASP A 138 11.11 28.86 9.04
N ASN A 139 11.17 28.50 10.32
CA ASN A 139 12.00 27.45 10.85
C ASN A 139 11.36 26.08 10.62
N SER A 140 12.00 25.29 9.76
CA SER A 140 11.68 23.88 9.44
C SER A 140 11.48 22.96 10.65
N SER A 141 12.04 23.31 11.81
CA SER A 141 11.92 22.56 13.07
C SER A 141 10.51 22.61 13.68
N ASP A 142 9.80 23.74 13.61
CA ASP A 142 8.48 23.89 14.22
C ASP A 142 7.40 23.19 13.40
N TYR A 143 7.51 23.22 12.08
CA TYR A 143 6.65 22.45 11.17
C TYR A 143 6.82 20.93 11.37
N ARG A 144 8.06 20.46 11.57
CA ARG A 144 8.33 19.05 11.89
C ARG A 144 7.70 18.66 13.23
N ARG A 145 7.79 19.51 14.26
CA ARG A 145 7.19 19.28 15.57
C ARG A 145 5.65 19.25 15.50
N LEU A 146 5.05 20.09 14.66
CA LEU A 146 3.62 20.06 14.38
C LEU A 146 3.21 18.72 13.76
N LYS A 147 3.89 18.26 12.71
CA LYS A 147 3.66 16.93 12.11
C LYS A 147 3.78 15.82 13.17
N GLN A 148 4.87 15.81 13.94
CA GLN A 148 5.08 14.82 15.00
C GLN A 148 3.96 14.80 16.05
N THR A 149 3.32 15.93 16.31
CA THR A 149 2.23 16.00 17.29
C THR A 149 0.90 15.60 16.66
N LEU A 150 0.58 16.14 15.48
CA LEU A 150 -0.68 15.89 14.74
C LEU A 150 -0.86 14.42 14.37
N ILE A 151 0.15 13.82 13.75
CA ILE A 151 0.11 12.46 13.17
C ILE A 151 1.04 11.50 13.90
N GLY A 152 1.50 11.86 15.09
CA GLY A 152 2.40 11.04 15.91
C GLY A 152 1.95 10.90 17.35
N THR A 153 0.75 11.38 17.70
CA THR A 153 0.16 11.13 19.02
C THR A 153 -1.18 10.42 18.90
N LYS A 154 -1.46 9.56 19.88
CA LYS A 154 -2.69 8.76 19.92
C LYS A 154 -3.15 8.62 21.38
N ALA A 155 -4.45 8.39 21.58
CA ALA A 155 -4.96 8.19 22.94
C ALA A 155 -4.34 6.95 23.61
N LYS A 156 -4.11 7.00 24.92
CA LYS A 156 -3.40 5.94 25.67
C LYS A 156 -4.08 4.56 25.59
N CYS A 157 -5.40 4.52 25.43
CA CYS A 157 -6.15 3.28 25.23
C CYS A 157 -5.65 2.47 24.02
N TRP A 158 -5.08 3.12 23.00
CA TRP A 158 -4.50 2.48 21.81
C TRP A 158 -3.04 2.02 22.00
N SER A 159 -2.45 2.17 23.19
CA SER A 159 -1.02 1.86 23.39
C SER A 159 -0.64 0.39 23.21
N TYR A 160 -1.62 -0.52 23.18
CA TYR A 160 -1.40 -1.92 22.83
C TYR A 160 -0.96 -2.11 21.37
N GLU A 161 -1.20 -1.13 20.49
CA GLU A 161 -0.84 -1.20 19.07
C GLU A 161 0.66 -1.11 18.82
N LYS A 162 1.44 -0.52 19.74
CA LYS A 162 2.90 -0.31 19.59
C LYS A 162 3.25 0.20 18.18
N GLU A 163 2.54 1.26 17.78
CA GLU A 163 2.45 1.72 16.41
C GLU A 163 3.71 2.48 15.96
N ILE A 164 4.19 2.15 14.77
CA ILE A 164 5.25 2.84 14.05
C ILE A 164 4.67 3.33 12.73
N ARG A 165 4.94 4.56 12.32
CA ARG A 165 4.44 5.13 11.07
C ARG A 165 5.59 5.42 10.13
N LEU A 166 5.44 4.99 8.87
CA LEU A 166 6.20 5.58 7.77
C LEU A 166 5.36 6.72 7.20
N ILE A 167 5.92 7.92 7.23
CA ILE A 167 5.26 9.15 6.81
C ILE A 167 5.84 9.55 5.46
N HIS A 168 4.96 9.73 4.48
CA HIS A 168 5.27 10.14 3.12
C HIS A 168 4.67 11.51 2.82
N ASP A 169 5.33 12.24 1.94
CA ASP A 169 4.71 13.39 1.28
C ASP A 169 3.79 12.85 0.18
N GLY A 170 2.47 12.97 0.37
CA GLY A 170 1.46 12.45 -0.54
C GLY A 170 0.80 11.15 -0.07
N VAL A 171 -0.50 11.05 -0.35
CA VAL A 171 -1.31 9.83 -0.18
C VAL A 171 -1.22 9.04 -1.48
N ASN A 172 -0.49 7.93 -1.46
CA ASN A 172 -0.22 7.15 -2.68
C ASN A 172 0.15 5.70 -2.36
N ALA A 173 0.26 4.89 -3.41
CA ALA A 173 0.98 3.63 -3.40
C ALA A 173 2.50 3.91 -3.44
N PHE A 174 3.24 3.20 -2.61
CA PHE A 174 4.69 3.25 -2.56
C PHE A 174 5.24 1.85 -2.73
N ASP A 175 6.07 1.67 -3.75
CA ASP A 175 6.71 0.39 -4.04
C ASP A 175 7.74 0.06 -2.96
N TYR A 176 7.89 -1.23 -2.68
CA TYR A 176 8.96 -1.81 -1.88
C TYR A 176 9.68 -2.90 -2.66
N ILE A 177 10.91 -3.16 -2.26
CA ILE A 177 11.70 -4.27 -2.80
C ILE A 177 11.10 -5.58 -2.23
N PRO A 178 10.74 -6.60 -3.03
CA PRO A 178 10.02 -7.80 -2.57
C PRO A 178 10.56 -8.42 -1.27
N GLU A 179 11.89 -8.44 -1.10
CA GLU A 179 12.62 -8.94 0.07
C GLU A 179 12.33 -8.15 1.36
N ALA A 180 11.61 -7.04 1.27
CA ALA A 180 11.10 -6.32 2.43
C ALA A 180 10.09 -7.18 3.20
N ILE A 181 9.38 -8.11 2.56
CA ILE A 181 8.49 -9.07 3.25
C ILE A 181 9.27 -10.34 3.59
N GLU A 182 9.41 -10.63 4.88
CA GLU A 182 10.08 -11.85 5.35
C GLU A 182 9.09 -12.98 5.66
N ALA A 183 7.88 -12.64 6.11
CA ALA A 183 6.89 -13.62 6.51
C ALA A 183 5.44 -13.15 6.39
N ILE A 184 4.52 -14.10 6.19
CA ILE A 184 3.08 -13.88 6.30
C ILE A 184 2.49 -14.88 7.31
N TYR A 185 1.78 -14.33 8.28
CA TYR A 185 1.04 -15.08 9.28
C TYR A 185 -0.45 -15.10 8.93
N PHE A 186 -1.02 -16.28 8.78
CA PHE A 186 -2.46 -16.48 8.56
C PHE A 186 -3.20 -16.53 9.89
N GLY A 187 -4.27 -15.74 10.01
CA GLY A 187 -5.11 -15.70 11.20
C GLY A 187 -5.71 -17.06 11.56
N TYR A 188 -6.11 -17.25 12.81
CA TYR A 188 -6.62 -18.55 13.29
C TYR A 188 -7.81 -19.06 12.46
N LYS A 189 -8.74 -18.18 12.12
CA LYS A 189 -9.93 -18.48 11.31
C LYS A 189 -9.69 -18.43 9.81
N PHE A 190 -8.47 -18.12 9.37
CA PHE A 190 -8.11 -18.06 7.95
C PHE A 190 -8.23 -19.45 7.29
N PRO A 191 -9.00 -19.63 6.20
CA PRO A 191 -9.16 -20.94 5.58
C PRO A 191 -7.84 -21.48 5.02
N LYS A 192 -7.56 -22.78 5.24
CA LYS A 192 -6.33 -23.42 4.76
C LYS A 192 -6.20 -23.31 3.24
N GLU A 193 -7.26 -23.60 2.49
CA GLU A 193 -7.22 -23.54 1.01
C GLU A 193 -6.89 -22.15 0.48
N GLU A 194 -7.45 -21.09 1.08
CA GLU A 194 -7.14 -19.71 0.71
C GLU A 194 -5.67 -19.35 1.01
N SER A 195 -5.10 -19.89 2.10
CA SER A 195 -3.68 -19.64 2.42
C SER A 195 -2.76 -20.21 1.34
N LEU A 196 -3.09 -21.39 0.78
CA LEU A 196 -2.31 -21.99 -0.30
C LEU A 196 -2.32 -21.12 -1.57
N LYS A 197 -3.42 -20.40 -1.86
CA LYS A 197 -3.49 -19.49 -3.02
C LYS A 197 -2.51 -18.32 -2.87
N ILE A 198 -2.41 -17.75 -1.67
CA ILE A 198 -1.48 -16.66 -1.36
C ILE A 198 -0.03 -17.15 -1.43
N ILE A 199 0.25 -18.32 -0.83
CA ILE A 199 1.60 -18.92 -0.86
C ILE A 199 2.05 -19.14 -2.31
N ARG A 200 1.17 -19.69 -3.15
CA ARG A 200 1.47 -19.90 -4.58
C ARG A 200 1.71 -18.59 -5.34
N ALA A 201 0.96 -17.53 -5.03
CA ALA A 201 1.09 -16.24 -5.71
C ALA A 201 2.41 -15.52 -5.40
N LEU A 202 3.06 -15.86 -4.28
CA LEU A 202 4.27 -15.20 -3.79
C LEU A 202 5.49 -16.15 -3.75
N LYS A 203 5.40 -17.30 -4.44
CA LYS A 203 6.39 -18.39 -4.38
C LYS A 203 7.83 -17.94 -4.68
N ASP A 204 8.01 -16.93 -5.52
CA ASP A 204 9.32 -16.46 -5.98
C ASP A 204 9.87 -15.32 -5.09
N GLN A 205 9.17 -14.94 -4.01
CA GLN A 205 9.53 -13.81 -3.15
C GLN A 205 10.27 -14.23 -1.86
N ASN A 206 10.65 -15.50 -1.70
CA ASN A 206 11.35 -16.04 -0.51
C ASN A 206 10.67 -15.67 0.82
N VAL A 207 9.33 -15.75 0.86
CA VAL A 207 8.51 -15.40 2.02
C VAL A 207 8.22 -16.64 2.85
N LYS A 208 8.39 -16.56 4.18
CA LYS A 208 8.00 -17.63 5.10
C LYS A 208 6.51 -17.55 5.44
N TYR A 209 5.89 -18.69 5.70
CA TYR A 209 4.47 -18.76 5.99
C TYR A 209 4.19 -19.41 7.33
N TYR A 210 3.25 -18.84 8.07
CA TYR A 210 2.89 -19.34 9.38
C TYR A 210 1.38 -19.38 9.53
N LYS A 211 0.88 -20.42 10.20
CA LYS A 211 -0.51 -20.50 10.65
C LYS A 211 -0.57 -20.16 12.13
N MET A 212 -1.51 -19.30 12.50
CA MET A 212 -1.80 -19.04 13.90
C MET A 212 -2.42 -20.27 14.57
N ALA A 213 -1.87 -20.62 15.74
CA ALA A 213 -2.44 -21.55 16.70
C ALA A 213 -2.80 -20.84 18.02
N LYS A 214 -3.86 -21.32 18.68
CA LYS A 214 -4.33 -20.82 19.97
C LYS A 214 -3.70 -21.61 21.11
N GLY A 215 -3.02 -20.91 22.03
CA GLY A 215 -2.61 -21.44 23.34
C GLY A 215 -3.52 -20.96 24.48
N ASN A 216 -3.06 -21.13 25.72
CA ASN A 216 -3.73 -20.58 26.91
C ASN A 216 -3.58 -19.04 26.93
N TYR A 217 -4.57 -18.33 26.37
CA TYR A 217 -4.55 -16.86 26.19
C TYR A 217 -3.31 -16.32 25.44
N LEU A 218 -2.66 -17.16 24.63
CA LEU A 218 -1.44 -16.82 23.90
C LEU A 218 -1.60 -17.18 22.42
N ILE A 219 -0.98 -16.34 21.58
CA ILE A 219 -0.85 -16.60 20.14
C ILE A 219 0.45 -17.34 19.88
N LYS A 220 0.36 -18.51 19.25
CA LYS A 220 1.49 -19.27 18.72
C LYS A 220 1.44 -19.26 17.19
N TYR A 221 2.60 -19.44 16.59
CA TYR A 221 2.75 -19.58 15.15
C TYR A 221 3.41 -20.90 14.83
N GLU A 222 2.76 -21.66 13.97
CA GLU A 222 3.28 -22.90 13.41
C GLU A 222 3.71 -22.59 11.99
N GLU A 223 4.99 -22.82 11.69
CA GLU A 223 5.52 -22.65 10.34
C GLU A 223 4.80 -23.64 9.42
N LEU A 224 4.26 -23.12 8.32
CA LEU A 224 3.72 -23.95 7.27
C LEU A 224 4.90 -24.43 6.43
N PRO A 225 4.93 -25.71 6.05
CA PRO A 225 5.97 -26.20 5.17
C PRO A 225 5.93 -25.38 3.88
N ASP A 226 7.11 -25.14 3.29
CA ASP A 226 7.18 -24.75 1.89
C ASP A 226 6.35 -25.75 1.11
N ILE A 227 5.27 -25.26 0.49
CA ILE A 227 4.39 -26.13 -0.27
C ILE A 227 5.24 -26.60 -1.45
N PRO A 228 5.57 -27.91 -1.54
CA PRO A 228 6.27 -28.44 -2.71
C PRO A 228 5.44 -28.09 -3.92
N SER A 229 6.09 -27.78 -5.04
CA SER A 229 5.43 -27.46 -6.31
C SER A 229 4.38 -28.52 -6.65
N PHE A 230 3.13 -28.33 -6.25
CA PHE A 230 2.01 -28.99 -6.89
C PHE A 230 1.79 -28.21 -8.16
N THR A 231 2.56 -28.61 -9.17
CA THR A 231 2.27 -28.38 -10.56
C THR A 231 0.87 -28.93 -10.83
N HIS A 232 -0.12 -28.06 -10.83
CA HIS A 232 -1.08 -28.09 -11.92
C HIS A 232 -0.75 -26.87 -12.77
N TYR A 233 0.36 -26.99 -13.49
CA TYR A 233 0.48 -26.30 -14.76
C TYR A 233 -0.47 -27.02 -15.72
N LEU A 234 -1.44 -26.29 -16.27
CA LEU A 234 -1.76 -26.52 -17.66
C LEU A 234 -0.55 -25.99 -18.45
N TRP A 235 0.28 -26.96 -18.84
CA TRP A 235 1.30 -26.98 -19.88
C TRP A 235 2.38 -25.88 -19.93
N GLU A 236 3.64 -26.32 -19.75
CA GLU A 236 4.69 -26.00 -20.71
C GLU A 236 4.29 -26.56 -22.08
N SER A 237 4.21 -25.72 -23.11
CA SER A 237 4.62 -26.12 -24.45
C SER A 237 5.09 -24.91 -25.23
N ASP A 238 6.38 -24.97 -25.56
CA ASP A 238 7.05 -24.53 -26.78
C ASP A 238 6.95 -23.06 -27.19
N LYS A 239 8.10 -22.56 -27.66
CA LYS A 239 8.33 -21.32 -28.41
C LYS A 239 7.03 -20.57 -28.71
N PHE A 240 6.94 -19.30 -28.29
CA PHE A 240 6.15 -18.33 -29.06
C PHE A 240 6.41 -18.67 -30.52
N GLY A 241 5.37 -19.07 -31.26
CA GLY A 241 5.52 -19.28 -32.70
C GLY A 241 6.28 -18.08 -33.26
N GLU A 242 7.09 -18.27 -34.29
CA GLU A 242 7.58 -17.15 -35.07
C GLU A 242 6.36 -16.38 -35.59
N PHE A 243 5.88 -15.45 -34.77
CA PHE A 243 4.88 -14.50 -35.13
C PHE A 243 5.70 -13.30 -35.59
N GLU A 244 5.80 -13.12 -36.90
CA GLU A 244 6.23 -11.86 -37.49
C GLU A 244 5.22 -10.79 -37.09
N TYR A 245 5.45 -10.16 -35.95
CA TYR A 245 4.79 -8.92 -35.61
C TYR A 245 5.68 -7.78 -36.11
N ASN A 246 5.09 -6.79 -36.80
CA ASN A 246 5.81 -5.61 -37.30
C ASN A 246 6.15 -4.61 -36.16
N PHE A 247 6.59 -5.09 -35.00
CA PHE A 247 7.14 -4.27 -33.92
C PHE A 247 8.18 -5.06 -33.12
N GLU A 248 9.26 -4.39 -32.70
CA GLU A 248 10.27 -5.01 -31.84
C GLU A 248 9.75 -5.09 -30.39
N LEU A 249 9.64 -6.33 -29.90
CA LEU A 249 9.31 -6.65 -28.52
C LEU A 249 10.60 -6.73 -27.71
N GLU A 250 10.84 -5.75 -26.84
CA GLU A 250 12.07 -5.70 -26.03
C GLU A 250 11.97 -6.58 -24.79
N ASN A 251 10.83 -6.52 -24.08
CA ASN A 251 10.64 -7.23 -22.82
C ASN A 251 9.15 -7.46 -22.50
N PHE A 252 8.85 -8.44 -21.64
CA PHE A 252 7.51 -8.62 -21.08
C PHE A 252 7.52 -9.02 -19.61
N GLN A 253 6.56 -8.51 -18.84
CA GLN A 253 6.35 -8.90 -17.45
C GLN A 253 5.04 -9.70 -17.34
N LYS A 254 5.15 -10.93 -16.85
CA LYS A 254 4.02 -11.84 -16.59
C LYS A 254 3.72 -11.87 -15.11
N MET A 255 2.45 -11.72 -14.74
CA MET A 255 1.99 -11.99 -13.39
C MET A 255 0.68 -12.79 -13.43
N VAL A 256 0.68 -13.97 -12.81
CA VAL A 256 -0.51 -14.83 -12.70
C VAL A 256 -0.79 -15.10 -11.22
N ALA A 257 -1.93 -14.62 -10.73
CA ALA A 257 -2.38 -14.85 -9.37
C ALA A 257 -3.90 -15.02 -9.33
N GLY A 258 -4.40 -16.09 -8.70
CA GLY A 258 -5.82 -16.29 -8.42
C GLY A 258 -6.74 -16.27 -9.66
N GLY A 259 -6.29 -16.85 -10.78
CA GLY A 259 -7.06 -16.86 -12.04
C GLY A 259 -7.00 -15.54 -12.82
N LYS A 260 -6.15 -14.59 -12.43
CA LYS A 260 -5.92 -13.34 -13.16
C LYS A 260 -4.54 -13.35 -13.79
N GLY A 261 -4.44 -12.97 -15.06
CA GLY A 261 -3.20 -12.78 -15.79
C GLY A 261 -3.02 -11.32 -16.16
N ARG A 262 -1.88 -10.75 -15.79
CA ARG A 262 -1.42 -9.46 -16.29
C ARG A 262 -0.16 -9.68 -17.14
N LEU A 263 -0.18 -9.13 -18.35
CA LEU A 263 0.97 -9.08 -19.25
C LEU A 263 1.27 -7.61 -19.54
N THR A 264 2.48 -7.16 -19.26
CA THR A 264 2.97 -5.85 -19.71
C THR A 264 4.00 -6.07 -20.79
N VAL A 265 3.75 -5.51 -21.97
CA VAL A 265 4.59 -5.58 -23.16
C VAL A 265 5.31 -4.24 -23.30
N PHE A 266 6.63 -4.27 -23.38
CA PHE A 266 7.43 -3.09 -23.66
C PHE A 266 7.72 -3.01 -25.16
N THR A 267 7.38 -1.90 -25.77
CA THR A 267 7.55 -1.62 -27.21
C THR A 267 8.52 -0.45 -27.38
N LYS A 268 9.32 -0.48 -28.45
CA LYS A 268 10.16 0.66 -28.85
C LYS A 268 9.36 1.83 -29.40
N GLU A 269 8.19 1.53 -29.95
CA GLU A 269 7.36 2.47 -30.70
C GLU A 269 5.89 2.36 -30.28
N ILE A 270 5.10 3.39 -30.59
CA ILE A 270 3.64 3.34 -30.41
C ILE A 270 3.09 2.36 -31.44
N ILE A 271 2.42 1.31 -30.97
CA ILE A 271 1.72 0.36 -31.85
C ILE A 271 0.30 0.84 -32.15
N SER A 272 -0.25 0.44 -33.31
CA SER A 272 -1.63 0.74 -33.68
C SER A 272 -2.63 -0.01 -32.80
N GLU A 273 -3.85 0.52 -32.71
CA GLU A 273 -4.96 -0.13 -31.98
C GLU A 273 -5.28 -1.52 -32.55
N ASP A 274 -5.27 -1.68 -33.87
CA ASP A 274 -5.50 -2.97 -34.54
C ASP A 274 -4.42 -4.00 -34.15
N LEU A 275 -3.16 -3.59 -34.15
CA LEU A 275 -2.04 -4.47 -33.76
C LEU A 275 -2.10 -4.84 -32.27
N ALA A 276 -2.49 -3.89 -31.41
CA ALA A 276 -2.70 -4.13 -29.99
C ALA A 276 -3.87 -5.09 -29.73
N ASN A 277 -4.97 -4.95 -30.50
CA ASN A 277 -6.13 -5.85 -30.48
C ASN A 277 -5.74 -7.27 -30.90
N ASP A 278 -5.04 -7.42 -32.02
CA ASP A 278 -4.62 -8.71 -32.55
C ASP A 278 -3.70 -9.44 -31.57
N PHE A 279 -2.76 -8.71 -30.96
CA PHE A 279 -1.89 -9.24 -29.92
C PHE A 279 -2.68 -9.65 -28.68
N TYR A 280 -3.61 -8.81 -28.19
CA TYR A 280 -4.46 -9.15 -27.05
C TYR A 280 -5.31 -10.40 -27.33
N ASN A 281 -5.89 -10.51 -28.54
CA ASN A 281 -6.69 -11.66 -28.94
C ASN A 281 -5.85 -12.94 -29.03
N SER A 282 -4.65 -12.86 -29.61
CA SER A 282 -3.69 -13.96 -29.65
C SER A 282 -3.35 -14.45 -28.23
N MET A 283 -3.02 -13.52 -27.33
CA MET A 283 -2.75 -13.83 -25.92
C MET A 283 -3.99 -14.38 -25.20
N SER A 284 -5.17 -13.83 -25.48
CA SER A 284 -6.43 -14.24 -24.86
C SER A 284 -6.87 -15.64 -25.25
N ASN A 285 -6.58 -16.05 -26.50
CA ASN A 285 -6.91 -17.35 -27.06
C ASN A 285 -5.84 -18.41 -26.79
N GLY A 286 -4.59 -18.00 -26.58
CA GLY A 286 -3.49 -18.86 -26.17
C GLY A 286 -3.17 -18.70 -24.68
N PHE A 287 -2.19 -17.85 -24.38
CA PHE A 287 -1.55 -17.69 -23.08
C PHE A 287 -2.49 -17.45 -21.87
N PHE A 288 -3.62 -16.77 -22.10
CA PHE A 288 -4.61 -16.41 -21.08
C PHE A 288 -5.92 -17.18 -21.23
N LYS A 289 -5.99 -18.22 -22.07
CA LYS A 289 -7.23 -18.94 -22.39
C LYS A 289 -8.05 -19.32 -21.16
N ASP A 290 -7.37 -19.82 -20.11
CA ASP A 290 -7.99 -20.37 -18.91
C ASP A 290 -8.05 -19.38 -17.71
N LEU A 291 -7.75 -18.09 -17.95
CA LEU A 291 -7.77 -17.06 -16.89
C LEU A 291 -9.11 -16.32 -16.84
N ALA A 292 -9.63 -16.15 -15.63
CA ALA A 292 -10.88 -15.45 -15.32
C ALA A 292 -10.77 -13.92 -15.49
N ILE A 293 -9.56 -13.34 -15.36
CA ILE A 293 -9.31 -11.93 -15.70
C ILE A 293 -8.04 -11.80 -16.53
N LYS A 294 -8.11 -11.05 -17.63
CA LYS A 294 -7.02 -10.89 -18.61
C LYS A 294 -6.72 -9.41 -18.77
N GLU A 295 -5.50 -8.98 -18.44
CA GLU A 295 -5.05 -7.61 -18.65
C GLU A 295 -3.75 -7.60 -19.48
N VAL A 296 -3.76 -6.90 -20.61
CA VAL A 296 -2.55 -6.60 -21.40
C VAL A 296 -2.31 -5.10 -21.38
N PHE A 297 -1.08 -4.71 -21.08
CA PHE A 297 -0.60 -3.33 -21.12
C PHE A 297 0.52 -3.21 -22.14
N PHE A 298 0.52 -2.14 -22.93
CA PHE A 298 1.64 -1.78 -23.79
C PHE A 298 2.33 -0.53 -23.22
N LYS A 299 3.66 -0.54 -23.15
CA LYS A 299 4.49 0.54 -22.60
C LYS A 299 5.64 0.86 -23.54
N LEU A 300 5.92 2.15 -23.76
CA LEU A 300 7.13 2.60 -24.45
C LEU A 300 8.34 2.58 -23.51
N GLU A 301 9.44 1.97 -23.94
CA GLU A 301 10.62 1.74 -23.08
C GLU A 301 11.45 3.01 -22.83
N ASN A 302 11.43 3.99 -23.74
CA ASN A 302 12.26 5.20 -23.67
C ASN A 302 11.44 6.49 -23.42
N ASN A 303 10.76 6.60 -22.28
CA ASN A 303 10.17 7.88 -21.87
C ASN A 303 10.91 8.47 -20.65
N PRO A 304 11.95 9.31 -20.86
CA PRO A 304 12.69 9.95 -19.79
C PRO A 304 11.88 11.11 -19.21
N ILE A 305 11.21 10.88 -18.08
CA ILE A 305 10.76 11.86 -17.06
C ILE A 305 10.19 13.22 -17.56
N ASN A 306 8.88 13.40 -17.31
CA ASN A 306 8.06 14.63 -17.38
C ASN A 306 7.72 15.20 -18.78
N ASP A 307 6.54 14.91 -19.31
CA ASP A 307 5.28 15.63 -19.11
C ASP A 307 4.26 15.09 -20.15
N SER A 308 3.04 14.81 -19.72
CA SER A 308 1.93 14.28 -20.55
C SER A 308 2.10 12.87 -21.17
N MET A 309 1.94 11.86 -20.30
CA MET A 309 1.27 10.57 -20.55
C MET A 309 1.78 9.62 -21.66
N PRO A 310 2.05 8.34 -21.35
CA PRO A 310 1.96 7.27 -22.33
C PRO A 310 0.50 7.10 -22.77
N ALA A 311 0.26 7.03 -24.08
CA ALA A 311 -0.94 6.43 -24.64
C ALA A 311 -1.02 4.96 -24.16
N TYR A 312 -1.87 4.67 -23.18
CA TYR A 312 -2.05 3.31 -22.67
C TYR A 312 -3.19 2.62 -23.42
N TYR A 313 -2.91 1.46 -24.00
CA TYR A 313 -3.94 0.50 -24.35
C TYR A 313 -4.10 -0.48 -23.19
N CYS A 314 -5.23 -0.41 -22.50
CA CYS A 314 -5.62 -1.39 -21.49
C CYS A 314 -6.76 -2.24 -22.03
N PHE A 315 -6.52 -3.53 -22.15
CA PHE A 315 -7.54 -4.52 -22.47
C PHE A 315 -7.94 -5.28 -21.22
N LYS A 316 -9.24 -5.43 -20.99
CA LYS A 316 -9.75 -6.17 -19.83
C LYS A 316 -10.86 -7.11 -20.25
N ASN A 317 -10.68 -8.41 -20.07
CA ASN A 317 -11.76 -9.39 -20.25
C ASN A 317 -12.50 -9.29 -21.60
N ASN A 318 -11.75 -9.13 -22.70
CA ASN A 318 -12.26 -9.00 -24.08
C ASN A 318 -13.09 -7.74 -24.33
N THR A 319 -12.97 -6.72 -23.49
CA THR A 319 -13.51 -5.40 -23.81
C THR A 319 -12.58 -4.65 -24.76
N LYS A 320 -13.16 -3.74 -25.54
CA LYS A 320 -12.41 -2.77 -26.36
C LYS A 320 -11.29 -2.09 -25.56
N PRO A 321 -10.19 -1.71 -26.21
CA PRO A 321 -9.12 -1.01 -25.53
C PRO A 321 -9.67 0.28 -24.94
N VAL A 322 -9.40 0.52 -23.66
CA VAL A 322 -9.65 1.84 -23.06
C VAL A 322 -8.36 2.63 -23.16
N PHE A 323 -8.39 3.70 -23.95
CA PHE A 323 -7.36 4.73 -23.89
C PHE A 323 -7.54 5.48 -22.58
N THR A 324 -6.73 5.12 -21.58
CA THR A 324 -6.86 5.73 -20.25
C THR A 324 -5.93 6.94 -20.16
N ASP A 325 -6.49 8.14 -20.32
CA ASP A 325 -5.90 9.31 -19.66
C ASP A 325 -6.17 9.15 -18.17
N ASN A 326 -5.12 9.01 -17.38
CA ASN A 326 -5.18 8.53 -15.99
C ASN A 326 -5.78 9.56 -14.99
N ARG A 327 -6.81 10.30 -15.42
CA ARG A 327 -7.46 11.38 -14.69
C ARG A 327 -8.92 11.12 -14.28
N SER A 328 -9.58 10.05 -14.72
CA SER A 328 -11.04 9.91 -14.54
C SER A 328 -11.52 8.67 -13.75
N LEU A 329 -10.64 7.98 -13.04
CA LEU A 329 -11.04 6.89 -12.13
C LEU A 329 -10.34 7.07 -10.78
N TYR A 330 -10.79 8.09 -10.02
CA TYR A 330 -10.42 8.29 -8.62
C TYR A 330 -11.65 8.18 -7.72
#